data_AF-A0A2S6SIC3-F1
#
_entry.id   AF-A0A2S6SIC3-F1
#
_cell.length_a   1.000
_cell.length_b   1.000
_cell.length_c   1.000
_cell.angle_alpha   90.00
_cell.angle_beta   90.00
_cell.angle_gamma   90.00
#
_symmetry.space_group_name_H-M   'P 1'
#
loop_
_entity.id
_entity.type
_entity.pdbx_description
1 polymer ?
#
loop_
_entity_poly.entity_id
_entity_poly.type
_entity_poly.pdbx_seq_one_letter_code
_entity_poly.pdbx_strand_id
1 'polypeptide(L)'
;MKKWSLFIYFNIFYVIGLVGFLFLFIFEIKNIILTNFIIIVAIALLFTKLFYWYSIKKEQLSIGIENSQKTFLLRLVYCIFTYISPIYCILQEPYLVVSHYVSVITYVIVTILAIIGILIEKNLIFIRLQERDKNAI
;
A
#
# COMPACT_ATOMS: atom_id res chain seq x y z
N MET A 1 -10.12 -13.72 -12.67
CA MET A 1 -8.64 -13.52 -12.71
C MET A 1 -8.18 -12.12 -13.13
N LYS A 2 -8.65 -11.50 -14.23
CA LYS A 2 -8.09 -10.23 -14.76
C LYS A 2 -8.02 -9.04 -13.78
N LYS A 3 -9.08 -8.78 -12.98
CA LYS A 3 -9.11 -7.62 -12.06
C LYS A 3 -8.05 -7.66 -10.95
N TRP A 4 -7.66 -8.87 -10.50
CA TRP A 4 -6.69 -9.06 -9.42
C TRP A 4 -5.26 -8.89 -9.86
N SER A 5 -4.95 -9.41 -11.05
CA SER A 5 -3.66 -9.24 -11.69
C SER A 5 -3.36 -7.75 -11.87
N LEU A 6 -4.35 -6.98 -12.32
CA LEU A 6 -4.24 -5.55 -12.57
C LEU A 6 -3.99 -4.74 -11.28
N PHE A 7 -4.62 -5.13 -10.16
CA PHE A 7 -4.35 -4.52 -8.85
C PHE A 7 -2.93 -4.78 -8.34
N ILE A 8 -2.40 -5.99 -8.54
CA ILE A 8 -1.02 -6.33 -8.16
C ILE A 8 -0.02 -5.51 -8.98
N TYR A 9 -0.26 -5.35 -10.28
CA TYR A 9 0.60 -4.52 -11.15
C TYR A 9 0.66 -3.07 -10.68
N PHE A 10 -0.46 -2.46 -10.29
CA PHE A 10 -0.45 -1.09 -9.78
C PHE A 10 0.30 -0.95 -8.44
N ASN A 11 0.25 -1.95 -7.56
CA ASN A 11 1.04 -1.94 -6.33
C ASN A 11 2.54 -2.06 -6.58
N ILE A 12 2.94 -2.93 -7.52
CA ILE A 12 4.35 -3.03 -7.94
C ILE A 12 4.82 -1.71 -8.54
N PHE A 13 4.01 -1.11 -9.41
CA PHE A 13 4.30 0.18 -10.02
C PHE A 13 4.44 1.30 -8.97
N TYR A 14 3.59 1.31 -7.95
CA TYR A 14 3.70 2.23 -6.81
C TYR A 14 5.02 2.06 -6.05
N VAL A 15 5.44 0.82 -5.76
CA VAL A 15 6.73 0.54 -5.11
C VAL A 15 7.90 1.03 -5.95
N ILE A 16 7.86 0.80 -7.26
CA ILE A 16 8.89 1.32 -8.19
C ILE A 16 8.94 2.85 -8.11
N GLY A 17 7.78 3.52 -8.03
CA GLY A 17 7.71 4.97 -7.80
C GLY A 17 8.37 5.39 -6.48
N LEU A 18 8.08 4.71 -5.37
CA LEU A 18 8.70 4.99 -4.06
C LEU A 18 10.22 4.83 -4.08
N VAL A 19 10.72 3.75 -4.71
CA VAL A 19 12.15 3.49 -4.85
C VAL A 19 12.81 4.52 -5.76
N GLY A 20 12.15 4.89 -6.87
CA GLY A 20 12.62 5.96 -7.75
C GLY A 20 12.71 7.31 -7.04
N PHE A 21 11.72 7.63 -6.21
CA PHE A 21 11.77 8.83 -5.37
C PHE A 21 12.90 8.75 -4.34
N LEU A 22 13.07 7.61 -3.65
CA LEU A 22 14.17 7.42 -2.69
C LEU A 22 15.54 7.66 -3.36
N PHE A 23 15.72 7.13 -4.58
CA PHE A 23 16.95 7.31 -5.33
C PHE A 23 17.21 8.80 -5.62
N LEU A 24 16.23 9.52 -6.16
CA LEU A 24 16.36 10.97 -6.40
C LEU A 24 16.59 11.75 -5.09
N PHE A 25 15.94 11.32 -4.01
CA PHE A 25 16.03 11.94 -2.70
C PHE A 25 17.45 11.82 -2.10
N ILE A 26 18.14 10.69 -2.32
CA ILE A 26 19.55 10.49 -1.93
C ILE A 26 20.47 11.47 -2.64
N PHE A 27 20.21 11.79 -3.92
CA PHE A 27 20.99 12.76 -4.69
C PHE A 27 20.51 14.22 -4.50
N GLU A 28 19.61 14.48 -3.56
CA GLU A 28 19.02 15.81 -3.32
C GLU A 28 18.31 16.41 -4.55
N ILE A 29 17.90 15.57 -5.51
CA ILE A 29 17.22 16.00 -6.73
C ILE A 29 15.72 16.14 -6.45
N LYS A 30 15.24 17.38 -6.44
CA LYS A 30 13.82 17.68 -6.26
C LYS A 30 13.04 17.44 -7.57
N ASN A 31 12.06 16.53 -7.53
CA ASN A 31 11.17 16.27 -8.66
C ASN A 31 9.69 16.34 -8.24
N ILE A 32 9.12 17.53 -8.38
CA ILE A 32 7.73 17.83 -7.98
C ILE A 32 6.72 16.98 -8.77
N ILE A 33 7.01 16.70 -10.05
CA ILE A 33 6.12 15.90 -10.91
C ILE A 33 6.04 14.47 -10.39
N LEU A 34 7.18 13.85 -10.09
CA LEU A 34 7.23 12.49 -9.55
C LEU A 34 6.52 12.40 -8.20
N THR A 35 6.75 13.37 -7.30
CA THR A 35 6.07 13.45 -6.00
C THR A 35 4.55 13.46 -6.15
N ASN A 36 4.01 14.37 -6.96
CA ASN A 36 2.56 14.49 -7.15
C ASN A 36 1.98 13.23 -7.77
N PHE A 37 2.71 12.61 -8.71
CA PHE A 37 2.30 11.35 -9.32
C PHE A 37 2.21 10.20 -8.30
N ILE A 38 3.21 10.05 -7.43
CA ILE A 38 3.21 9.04 -6.35
C ILE A 38 2.01 9.25 -5.41
N ILE A 39 1.73 10.51 -5.04
CA ILE A 39 0.60 10.85 -4.17
C ILE A 39 -0.74 10.45 -4.82
N ILE A 40 -0.95 10.79 -6.08
CA ILE A 40 -2.18 10.45 -6.82
C ILE A 40 -2.36 8.93 -6.90
N VAL A 41 -1.29 8.19 -7.26
CA VAL A 41 -1.33 6.72 -7.35
C VAL A 41 -1.63 6.09 -5.99
N ALA A 42 -1.02 6.59 -4.92
CA ALA A 42 -1.23 6.07 -3.59
C ALA A 42 -2.66 6.30 -3.09
N ILE A 43 -3.24 7.48 -3.35
CA ILE A 43 -4.65 7.78 -3.04
C ILE A 43 -5.58 6.84 -3.83
N ALA A 44 -5.35 6.70 -5.13
CA ALA A 44 -6.16 5.82 -5.98
C ALA A 44 -6.10 4.35 -5.52
N LEU A 45 -4.92 3.86 -5.14
CA LEU A 45 -4.74 2.51 -4.59
C LEU A 45 -5.46 2.33 -3.24
N LEU A 46 -5.36 3.32 -2.36
CA LEU A 46 -6.02 3.31 -1.06
C LEU A 46 -7.55 3.25 -1.21
N PHE A 47 -8.14 4.07 -2.09
CA PHE A 47 -9.58 4.03 -2.36
C PHE A 47 -10.01 2.69 -2.97
N THR A 48 -9.26 2.19 -3.95
CA THR A 48 -9.52 0.88 -4.58
C THR A 48 -9.54 -0.24 -3.53
N LYS A 49 -8.60 -0.19 -2.57
CA LYS A 49 -8.54 -1.14 -1.46
C LYS A 49 -9.73 -1.08 -0.51
N LEU A 50 -10.09 0.13 -0.06
CA LEU A 50 -11.20 0.31 0.85
C LEU A 50 -12.50 -0.20 0.21
N PHE A 51 -12.70 0.12 -1.09
CA PHE A 51 -13.84 -0.37 -1.86
C PHE A 51 -13.86 -1.90 -1.99
N TYR A 52 -12.70 -2.50 -2.28
CA TYR A 52 -12.55 -3.94 -2.36
C TYR A 52 -12.90 -4.64 -1.04
N TRP A 53 -12.41 -4.13 0.09
CA TRP A 53 -12.73 -4.69 1.40
C TRP A 53 -14.19 -4.50 1.81
N TYR A 54 -14.79 -3.36 1.45
CA TYR A 54 -16.21 -3.15 1.65
C TYR A 54 -17.04 -4.22 0.93
N SER A 55 -16.67 -4.54 -0.31
CA SER A 55 -17.34 -5.57 -1.11
C SER A 55 -17.24 -6.96 -0.48
N ILE A 56 -16.05 -7.36 0.00
CA ILE A 56 -15.87 -8.65 0.70
C ILE A 56 -16.65 -8.70 2.00
N LYS A 57 -16.63 -7.62 2.80
CA LYS A 57 -17.35 -7.58 4.07
C LYS A 57 -18.84 -7.80 3.83
N LYS A 58 -19.40 -7.18 2.78
CA LYS A 58 -20.80 -7.34 2.39
C LYS A 58 -21.12 -8.81 2.04
N GLU A 59 -20.25 -9.46 1.28
CA GLU A 59 -20.38 -10.88 0.91
C GLU A 59 -20.29 -11.80 2.15
N GLN A 60 -19.32 -11.58 3.04
CA GLN A 60 -19.16 -12.37 4.27
C GLN A 60 -20.32 -12.21 5.26
N LEU A 61 -20.86 -10.99 5.38
CA LEU A 61 -22.04 -10.72 6.20
C LEU A 61 -23.27 -11.48 5.68
N SER A 62 -23.44 -11.59 4.36
CA SER A 62 -24.56 -12.32 3.76
C SER A 62 -24.51 -13.83 4.00
N ILE A 63 -23.32 -14.37 4.27
CA ILE A 63 -23.07 -15.81 4.54
C ILE A 63 -23.07 -16.10 6.05
N GLY A 64 -23.26 -15.09 6.92
CA GLY A 64 -23.31 -15.27 8.38
C GLY A 64 -21.95 -15.57 9.03
N ILE A 65 -20.84 -15.38 8.31
CA ILE A 65 -19.48 -15.58 8.84
C ILE A 65 -19.07 -14.32 9.60
N GLU A 66 -19.33 -14.29 10.91
CA GLU A 66 -18.96 -13.20 11.81
C GLU A 66 -17.46 -13.28 12.18
N ASN A 67 -16.56 -13.10 11.21
CA ASN A 67 -15.12 -13.11 11.49
C ASN A 67 -14.56 -11.69 11.70
N SER A 68 -14.71 -11.26 12.95
CA SER A 68 -13.79 -10.46 13.78
C SER A 68 -13.37 -9.05 13.30
N GLN A 69 -13.73 -8.05 14.11
CA GLN A 69 -13.21 -6.67 14.08
C GLN A 69 -11.67 -6.60 14.08
N LYS A 70 -10.98 -7.59 14.67
CA LYS A 70 -9.50 -7.63 14.74
C LYS A 70 -8.87 -7.67 13.35
N THR A 71 -9.48 -8.42 12.43
CA THR A 71 -9.05 -8.50 11.02
C THR A 71 -9.23 -7.19 10.27
N PHE A 72 -10.22 -6.37 10.64
CA PHE A 72 -10.42 -5.05 10.05
C PHE A 72 -9.37 -4.05 10.52
N LEU A 73 -9.06 -4.04 11.82
CA LEU A 73 -8.07 -3.14 12.41
C LEU A 73 -6.66 -3.41 11.85
N LEU A 74 -6.26 -4.68 11.76
CA LEU A 74 -4.98 -5.08 11.16
C LEU A 74 -4.84 -4.59 9.72
N ARG A 75 -5.91 -4.70 8.93
CA ARG A 75 -5.97 -4.23 7.53
C ARG A 75 -5.84 -2.71 7.43
N LEU A 76 -6.48 -1.96 8.33
CA LEU A 76 -6.41 -0.50 8.36
C LEU A 76 -4.99 -0.04 8.69
N VAL A 77 -4.39 -0.60 9.74
CA VAL A 77 -3.00 -0.30 10.15
C VAL A 77 -2.02 -0.54 9.00
N TYR A 78 -2.18 -1.66 8.31
CA TYR A 78 -1.39 -1.98 7.13
C TYR A 78 -1.54 -0.92 6.02
N CYS A 79 -2.76 -0.44 5.74
CA CYS A 79 -2.99 0.59 4.72
C CYS A 79 -2.29 1.90 5.09
N ILE A 80 -2.31 2.26 6.37
CA ILE A 80 -1.61 3.44 6.87
C ILE A 80 -0.12 3.29 6.60
N PHE A 81 0.49 2.17 7.01
CA PHE A 81 1.93 1.95 6.82
C PHE A 81 2.34 1.87 5.35
N THR A 82 1.50 1.29 4.49
CA THR A 82 1.86 1.04 3.09
C THR A 82 1.67 2.27 2.21
N TYR A 83 0.60 3.05 2.41
CA TYR A 83 0.26 4.16 1.51
C TYR A 83 0.35 5.52 2.17
N ILE A 84 -0.05 5.65 3.44
CA ILE A 84 -0.09 6.96 4.11
C ILE A 84 1.31 7.34 4.61
N SER A 85 2.04 6.42 5.23
CA SER A 85 3.36 6.69 5.80
C SER A 85 4.37 7.19 4.76
N PRO A 86 4.50 6.57 3.55
CA PRO A 86 5.43 7.07 2.55
C PRO A 86 5.04 8.47 2.04
N ILE A 87 3.74 8.71 1.79
CA ILE A 87 3.24 10.04 1.37
C ILE A 87 3.53 11.10 2.43
N TYR A 88 3.28 10.77 3.69
CA TYR A 88 3.51 11.67 4.82
C TYR A 88 4.98 12.07 4.90
N CYS A 89 5.91 11.13 4.75
CA CYS A 89 7.34 11.43 4.71
C CYS A 89 7.70 12.36 3.54
N ILE A 90 7.13 12.14 2.36
CA ILE A 90 7.39 12.99 1.19
C ILE A 90 6.88 14.42 1.39
N LEU A 91 5.68 14.58 1.97
CA LEU A 91 5.06 15.89 2.18
C LEU A 91 5.71 16.68 3.32
N GLN A 92 6.17 15.99 4.37
CA GLN A 92 6.71 16.65 5.55
C GLN A 92 8.18 17.04 5.40
N GLU A 93 8.91 16.43 4.47
CA GLU A 93 10.31 16.71 4.18
C GLU A 93 10.71 18.20 4.20
N PRO A 94 10.01 19.12 3.50
CA PRO A 94 10.39 20.54 3.48
C PRO A 94 10.14 21.28 4.80
N TYR A 95 9.41 20.68 5.75
CA TYR A 95 9.04 21.28 7.02
C TYR A 95 9.81 20.68 8.21
N LEU A 96 10.57 19.59 7.99
CA LEU A 96 11.34 18.94 9.04
C LEU A 96 12.63 19.72 9.31
N VAL A 97 12.79 20.22 10.54
CA VAL A 97 14.06 20.77 11.05
C VAL A 97 14.97 19.60 11.48
N VAL A 98 15.28 18.72 10.53
CA VAL A 98 16.06 17.49 10.74
C VAL A 98 17.09 17.36 9.62
N SER A 99 18.26 16.79 9.91
CA SER A 99 19.29 16.56 8.90
C SER A 99 18.78 15.66 7.76
N HIS A 100 19.16 15.98 6.52
CA HIS A 100 18.81 15.20 5.32
C HIS A 100 19.11 13.70 5.48
N TYR A 101 20.27 13.35 6.07
CA TYR A 101 20.66 11.97 6.35
C TYR A 101 19.62 11.18 7.17
N VAL A 102 19.06 11.79 8.23
CA VAL A 102 18.03 11.16 9.07
C VAL A 102 16.71 11.01 8.30
N SER A 103 16.37 11.98 7.45
CA SER A 103 15.20 11.88 6.56
C SER A 103 15.36 10.73 5.56
N VAL A 104 16.56 10.56 4.97
CA VAL A 104 16.86 9.45 4.06
C VAL A 104 16.68 8.11 4.76
N ILE A 105 17.29 7.93 5.94
CA ILE A 105 17.14 6.68 6.71
C ILE A 105 15.67 6.39 7.02
N THR A 106 14.93 7.39 7.46
CA THR A 106 13.50 7.25 7.78
C THR A 106 12.72 6.81 6.54
N TYR A 107 12.99 7.43 5.39
CA TYR A 107 12.31 7.07 4.15
C TYR A 107 12.70 5.68 3.64
N VAL A 108 13.96 5.24 3.82
CA VAL A 108 14.39 3.86 3.55
C VAL A 108 13.58 2.86 4.38
N ILE A 109 13.46 3.09 5.69
CA ILE A 109 12.70 2.20 6.59
C ILE A 109 11.23 2.14 6.15
N VAL A 110 10.61 3.30 5.89
CA VAL A 110 9.22 3.38 5.46
C VAL A 110 8.99 2.69 4.11
N THR A 111 9.94 2.81 3.17
CA THR A 111 9.88 2.11 1.88
C THR A 111 9.97 0.59 2.05
N ILE A 112 10.86 0.10 2.91
CA ILE A 112 10.96 -1.33 3.24
C ILE A 112 9.65 -1.84 3.86
N LEU A 113 9.06 -1.09 4.79
CA LEU A 113 7.78 -1.43 5.40
C LEU A 113 6.65 -1.49 4.36
N ALA A 114 6.61 -0.56 3.40
CA ALA A 114 5.63 -0.59 2.32
C ALA A 114 5.79 -1.81 1.40
N ILE A 115 7.04 -2.22 1.10
CA ILE A 115 7.34 -3.43 0.32
C ILE A 115 6.89 -4.68 1.06
N ILE A 116 7.28 -4.83 2.33
CA ILE A 116 6.88 -5.95 3.19
C ILE A 116 5.36 -6.02 3.27
N GLY A 117 4.74 -4.85 3.41
CA GLY A 117 3.31 -4.69 3.30
C GLY A 117 2.81 -5.41 2.05
N ILE A 118 3.10 -4.86 0.87
CA ILE A 118 2.55 -5.32 -0.41
C ILE A 118 2.76 -6.83 -0.63
N LEU A 119 3.88 -7.39 -0.17
CA LEU A 119 4.14 -8.83 -0.20
C LEU A 119 3.17 -9.65 0.66
N ILE A 120 2.91 -9.24 1.90
CA ILE A 120 1.95 -9.92 2.79
C ILE A 120 0.58 -9.94 2.14
N GLU A 121 0.14 -8.83 1.56
CA GLU A 121 -1.16 -8.78 0.90
C GLU A 121 -1.24 -9.67 -0.33
N LYS A 122 -0.18 -9.71 -1.16
CA LYS A 122 -0.13 -10.61 -2.31
C LYS A 122 -0.38 -12.06 -1.88
N ASN A 123 0.27 -12.49 -0.80
CA ASN A 123 0.15 -13.84 -0.27
C ASN A 123 -1.26 -14.10 0.29
N LEU A 124 -1.84 -13.12 0.98
CA LEU A 124 -3.18 -13.23 1.58
C LEU A 124 -4.28 -13.30 0.51
N ILE A 125 -4.14 -12.59 -0.61
CA ILE A 125 -5.04 -12.68 -1.77
C ILE A 125 -4.90 -14.06 -2.43
N PHE A 126 -3.67 -14.56 -2.60
CA PHE A 126 -3.42 -15.85 -3.22
C PHE A 126 -4.10 -17.01 -2.48
N ILE A 127 -3.96 -17.05 -1.14
CA ILE A 127 -4.61 -18.06 -0.30
C ILE A 127 -6.14 -18.02 -0.49
N ARG A 128 -6.74 -16.83 -0.50
CA ARG A 128 -8.19 -16.67 -0.69
C ARG A 128 -8.68 -17.06 -2.08
N LEU A 129 -7.86 -16.91 -3.12
CA LEU A 129 -8.20 -17.38 -4.46
C LEU A 129 -8.20 -18.92 -4.51
N GLN A 130 -7.20 -19.55 -3.88
CA GLN A 130 -7.11 -21.00 -3.81
C GLN A 130 -8.27 -21.65 -3.03
N GLU A 131 -8.75 -21.01 -1.96
CA GLU A 131 -9.94 -21.47 -1.24
C GLU A 131 -11.22 -21.35 -2.08
N ARG A 132 -11.35 -20.28 -2.88
CA ARG A 132 -12.53 -20.06 -3.72
C ARG A 132 -12.65 -21.10 -4.85
N ASP A 133 -11.53 -21.45 -5.47
CA ASP A 133 -11.51 -22.47 -6.53
C ASP A 133 -11.82 -23.88 -5.98
N LYS A 134 -11.45 -24.17 -4.73
CA LYS A 134 -11.79 -25.45 -4.07
C LYS A 134 -13.28 -25.59 -3.74
N ASN A 135 -13.96 -24.50 -3.41
CA ASN A 135 -15.38 -24.51 -3.03
C ASN A 135 -16.33 -24.39 -4.24
N ALA A 136 -15.80 -24.25 -5.46
CA ALA A 136 -16.57 -24.14 -6.69
C ALA A 136 -16.69 -25.45 -7.48
N ILE A 137 -16.11 -26.55 -6.95
CA ILE A 137 -16.22 -27.94 -7.42
C ILE A 137 -17.12 -28.68 -6.43
#